data_AF-A0A2N5RI45-F1
#
_entry.id   AF-A0A2N5RI45-F1
#
_cell.length_a   1.000
_cell.length_b   1.000
_cell.length_c   1.000
_cell.angle_alpha   90.00
_cell.angle_beta   90.00
_cell.angle_gamma   90.00
#
_symmetry.space_group_name_H-M   'P 1'
#
loop_
_entity.id
_entity.type
_entity.pdbx_description
1 polymer ?
#
loop_
_entity_poly.entity_id
_entity_poly.type
_entity_poly.pdbx_seq_one_letter_code
_entity_poly.pdbx_strand_id
1 'polypeptide(L)'
;MRKVLNYVFAYLFLVVTGALGFYVIFMEGRRFFFTVLGLTNARVQTINAVDKFVVIVLGIVFLGVFMFSEDYFRKKAKGGVKDLLRAFLMVSGMLMLVWAGFQAPFFFSVGYKLGTSEAVSYFSKLIAGTLLLVSSRYLRSERLHTI
;
A
#
# COMPACT_ATOMS: atom_id res chain seq x y z
N MET A 1 -19.70 24.72 6.04
CA MET A 1 -18.61 24.16 6.89
C MET A 1 -18.42 22.65 6.73
N ARG A 2 -19.48 21.82 6.83
CA ARG A 2 -19.37 20.34 6.74
C ARG A 2 -18.72 19.81 5.44
N LYS A 3 -19.01 20.41 4.29
CA LYS A 3 -18.36 20.06 3.00
C LYS A 3 -16.86 20.36 2.99
N VAL A 4 -16.45 21.51 3.52
CA VAL A 4 -15.03 21.91 3.62
C VAL A 4 -14.28 20.94 4.52
N LEU A 5 -14.87 20.58 5.66
CA LEU A 5 -14.31 19.60 6.60
C LEU A 5 -14.06 18.23 5.95
N ASN A 6 -15.00 17.75 5.11
CA ASN A 6 -14.81 16.50 4.38
C ASN A 6 -13.62 16.56 3.41
N TYR A 7 -13.42 17.69 2.71
CA TYR A 7 -12.26 17.85 1.83
C TYR A 7 -10.96 17.91 2.63
N VAL A 8 -10.94 18.57 3.80
CA VAL A 8 -9.77 18.55 4.69
C VAL A 8 -9.40 17.11 5.09
N PHE A 9 -10.39 16.31 5.52
CA PHE A 9 -10.15 14.90 5.81
C PHE A 9 -9.70 14.08 4.60
N ALA A 10 -10.23 14.37 3.42
CA ALA A 10 -9.82 13.71 2.18
C ALA A 10 -8.33 13.95 1.90
N TYR A 11 -7.85 15.18 2.04
CA TYR A 11 -6.43 15.49 1.84
C TYR A 11 -5.55 14.94 2.97
N LEU A 12 -6.00 14.92 4.22
CA LEU A 12 -5.27 14.26 5.31
C LEU A 12 -5.09 12.76 5.04
N PHE A 13 -6.16 12.07 4.63
CA PHE A 13 -6.09 10.66 4.26
C PHE A 13 -5.24 10.43 3.01
N LEU A 14 -5.27 11.34 2.03
CA LEU A 14 -4.39 11.28 0.87
C LEU A 14 -2.92 11.42 1.27
N VAL A 15 -2.56 12.33 2.18
CA VAL A 15 -1.18 12.49 2.65
C VAL A 15 -0.71 11.22 3.34
N VAL A 16 -1.52 10.64 4.24
CA VAL A 16 -1.16 9.41 4.95
C VAL A 16 -1.02 8.23 4.00
N THR A 17 -1.98 8.02 3.09
CA THR A 17 -1.91 6.93 2.11
C THR A 17 -0.85 7.15 1.05
N GLY A 18 -0.56 8.40 0.68
CA GLY A 18 0.54 8.77 -0.21
C GLY A 18 1.89 8.46 0.42
N ALA A 19 2.10 8.83 1.69
CA ALA A 19 3.32 8.49 2.42
C ALA A 19 3.49 6.96 2.57
N LEU A 20 2.42 6.25 2.92
CA LEU A 20 2.43 4.79 2.99
C LEU A 20 2.71 4.16 1.61
N GLY A 21 2.06 4.66 0.56
CA GLY A 21 2.25 4.20 -0.81
C GLY A 21 3.67 4.44 -1.29
N PHE A 22 4.27 5.59 -0.96
CA PHE A 22 5.66 5.88 -1.27
C PHE A 22 6.59 4.88 -0.58
N TYR A 23 6.42 4.68 0.73
CA TYR A 23 7.22 3.71 1.48
C TYR A 23 7.11 2.30 0.89
N VAL A 24 5.88 1.80 0.67
CA VAL A 24 5.64 0.46 0.15
C VAL A 24 6.18 0.30 -1.27
N ILE A 25 5.91 1.25 -2.17
CA ILE A 25 6.28 1.11 -3.58
C ILE A 25 7.78 1.33 -3.76
N PHE A 26 8.36 2.38 -3.18
CA PHE A 26 9.77 2.69 -3.38
C PHE A 26 10.70 1.89 -2.49
N MET A 27 10.49 1.86 -1.18
CA MET A 27 11.46 1.22 -0.28
C MET A 27 11.36 -0.30 -0.38
N GLU A 28 10.14 -0.83 -0.26
CA GLU A 28 9.92 -2.28 -0.23
C GLU A 28 9.94 -2.88 -1.64
N GLY A 29 9.39 -2.17 -2.63
CA GLY A 29 9.51 -2.57 -4.03
C GLY A 29 10.97 -2.66 -4.49
N ARG A 30 11.80 -1.66 -4.17
CA ARG A 30 13.23 -1.69 -4.51
C ARG A 30 13.97 -2.80 -3.77
N ARG A 31 13.68 -3.02 -2.47
CA ARG A 31 14.24 -4.13 -1.70
C ARG A 31 13.87 -5.50 -2.30
N PHE A 32 12.63 -5.65 -2.75
CA PHE A 32 12.16 -6.84 -3.47
C PHE A 32 12.98 -7.07 -4.74
N PHE A 33 13.15 -6.06 -5.58
CA PHE A 33 13.95 -6.17 -6.80
C PHE A 33 15.40 -6.54 -6.52
N PHE A 34 16.04 -5.94 -5.52
CA PHE A 34 17.40 -6.34 -5.14
C PHE A 34 17.48 -7.76 -4.61
N THR A 35 16.47 -8.21 -3.86
CA THR A 35 16.41 -9.60 -3.38
C THR A 35 16.33 -10.56 -4.56
N VAL A 36 15.48 -10.27 -5.55
CA VAL A 36 15.34 -11.10 -6.76
C VAL A 36 16.63 -11.08 -7.60
N LEU A 37 17.24 -9.91 -7.79
CA LEU A 37 18.50 -9.79 -8.52
C LEU A 37 19.66 -10.48 -7.80
N GLY A 38 19.69 -10.44 -6.48
CA GLY A 38 20.67 -11.15 -5.66
C GLY A 38 20.65 -12.67 -5.87
N LEU A 39 19.49 -13.23 -6.26
CA LEU A 39 19.37 -14.65 -6.62
C LEU A 39 19.97 -14.97 -7.99
N THR A 40 20.27 -13.97 -8.84
CA THR A 40 20.65 -14.17 -10.25
C THR A 40 22.15 -14.09 -10.55
N ASN A 41 23.05 -14.03 -9.56
CA ASN A 41 24.51 -13.91 -9.76
C ASN A 41 24.91 -12.81 -10.77
N ALA A 42 24.11 -11.75 -10.88
CA ALA A 42 24.30 -10.68 -11.86
C ALA A 42 25.54 -9.84 -11.52
N ARG A 43 26.26 -9.36 -12.54
CA ARG A 43 27.39 -8.44 -12.35
C ARG A 43 26.92 -7.10 -11.77
N VAL A 44 27.77 -6.47 -10.96
CA VAL A 44 27.49 -5.19 -10.29
C VAL A 44 27.06 -4.07 -11.26
N GLN A 45 27.63 -4.03 -12.46
CA GLN A 45 27.23 -3.07 -13.50
C GLN A 45 25.77 -3.26 -13.95
N THR A 46 25.35 -4.51 -14.13
CA THR A 46 23.96 -4.84 -14.50
C THR A 46 23.01 -4.48 -13.36
N ILE A 47 23.39 -4.74 -12.11
CA ILE A 47 22.60 -4.37 -10.92
C ILE A 47 22.36 -2.86 -10.86
N ASN A 48 23.39 -2.05 -11.10
CA ASN A 48 23.28 -0.58 -11.05
C ASN A 48 22.42 -0.01 -12.21
N ALA A 49 22.52 -0.61 -13.40
CA ALA A 49 21.67 -0.22 -14.53
C ALA A 49 20.20 -0.58 -14.28
N VAL A 50 19.93 -1.78 -13.76
CA VAL A 50 18.58 -2.23 -13.44
C VAL A 50 17.98 -1.41 -12.30
N ASP A 51 18.75 -1.05 -11.28
CA ASP A 51 18.27 -0.22 -10.17
C ASP A 51 17.71 1.13 -10.65
N LYS A 52 18.41 1.81 -11.56
CA LYS A 52 17.92 3.08 -12.15
C LYS A 52 16.60 2.88 -12.90
N PHE A 53 16.50 1.81 -13.67
CA PHE A 53 15.28 1.48 -14.41
C PHE A 53 14.12 1.16 -13.46
N VAL A 54 14.38 0.37 -12.42
CA VAL A 54 13.41 0.03 -11.37
C VAL A 54 12.91 1.28 -10.66
N VAL A 55 13.78 2.23 -10.30
CA VAL A 55 13.37 3.50 -9.68
C VAL A 55 12.40 4.28 -10.57
N ILE A 56 12.65 4.33 -11.88
CA ILE A 56 11.75 5.01 -12.83
C ILE A 56 10.39 4.31 -12.88
N VAL A 57 10.37 2.99 -13.02
CA VAL A 57 9.13 2.20 -13.08
C VAL A 57 8.33 2.35 -11.78
N LEU A 58 8.98 2.21 -10.62
CA LEU A 58 8.34 2.39 -9.31
C LEU A 58 7.80 3.82 -9.14
N GLY A 59 8.49 4.83 -9.66
CA GLY A 59 8.01 6.21 -9.65
C GLY A 59 6.74 6.41 -10.48
N ILE A 60 6.66 5.80 -11.66
CA ILE A 60 5.45 5.83 -12.49
C ILE A 60 4.30 5.10 -11.79
N VAL A 61 4.55 3.93 -11.21
CA VAL A 61 3.54 3.17 -10.45
C VAL A 61 3.04 3.98 -9.25
N PHE A 62 3.94 4.61 -8.50
CA PHE A 62 3.58 5.46 -7.37
C PHE A 62 2.71 6.66 -7.80
N LEU A 63 3.09 7.36 -8.86
CA LEU A 63 2.30 8.45 -9.43
C LEU A 63 0.88 7.98 -9.80
N GLY A 64 0.77 6.82 -10.46
CA GLY A 64 -0.53 6.23 -10.79
C GLY A 64 -1.38 5.95 -9.55
N VAL A 65 -0.80 5.34 -8.51
CA VAL A 65 -1.49 5.07 -7.24
C VAL A 65 -1.88 6.36 -6.52
N PHE A 66 -1.03 7.38 -6.54
CA PHE A 66 -1.29 8.68 -5.92
C PHE A 66 -2.45 9.40 -6.62
N MET A 67 -2.41 9.50 -7.95
CA MET A 67 -3.48 10.13 -8.74
C MET A 67 -4.82 9.39 -8.59
N PHE A 68 -4.79 8.04 -8.59
CA PHE A 68 -5.96 7.24 -8.30
C PHE A 68 -6.53 7.53 -6.90
N SER A 69 -5.66 7.59 -5.89
CA SER A 69 -6.07 7.84 -4.50
C SER A 69 -6.67 9.22 -4.35
N GLU A 70 -6.08 10.24 -4.96
CA GLU A 70 -6.60 11.62 -4.95
C GLU A 70 -8.01 11.67 -5.54
N ASP A 71 -8.21 11.17 -6.77
CA ASP A 71 -9.52 11.17 -7.41
C ASP A 71 -10.54 10.34 -6.61
N TYR A 72 -10.12 9.19 -6.08
CA TYR A 72 -10.98 8.33 -5.28
C TYR A 72 -11.43 9.02 -3.98
N PHE A 73 -10.53 9.65 -3.23
CA PHE A 73 -10.89 10.39 -2.02
C PHE A 73 -11.75 11.62 -2.34
N ARG A 74 -11.44 12.35 -3.41
CA ARG A 74 -12.21 13.53 -3.81
C ARG A 74 -13.66 13.17 -4.16
N LYS A 75 -13.86 12.05 -4.87
CA LYS A 75 -15.20 11.51 -5.17
C LYS A 75 -15.94 11.12 -3.89
N LYS A 76 -15.25 10.49 -2.94
CA LYS A 76 -15.85 10.01 -1.67
C LYS A 76 -16.11 11.12 -0.65
N ALA A 77 -15.38 12.24 -0.71
CA ALA A 77 -15.63 13.41 0.12
C ALA A 77 -17.04 14.00 -0.05
N LYS A 78 -17.63 13.84 -1.26
CA LYS A 78 -19.02 14.25 -1.55
C LYS A 78 -20.06 13.42 -0.80
N GLY A 79 -19.74 12.14 -0.53
CA GLY A 79 -20.63 11.18 0.14
C GLY A 79 -20.57 11.20 1.67
N GLY A 80 -19.62 11.96 2.25
CA GLY A 80 -19.48 12.15 3.70
C GLY A 80 -18.26 11.46 4.31
N VAL A 81 -18.02 11.71 5.60
CA VAL A 81 -16.85 11.19 6.33
C VAL A 81 -16.83 9.66 6.39
N LYS A 82 -17.98 9.00 6.53
CA LYS A 82 -18.05 7.51 6.52
C LYS A 82 -17.55 6.92 5.20
N ASP A 83 -17.87 7.54 4.07
CA ASP A 83 -17.38 7.11 2.76
C ASP A 83 -15.88 7.33 2.58
N LEU A 84 -15.37 8.44 3.11
CA LEU A 84 -13.93 8.73 3.14
C LEU A 84 -13.17 7.72 3.99
N LEU A 85 -13.66 7.44 5.20
CA LEU A 85 -13.06 6.45 6.08
C LEU A 85 -13.04 5.07 5.40
N ARG A 86 -14.15 4.68 4.78
CA ARG A 86 -14.23 3.44 4.02
C ARG A 86 -13.22 3.38 2.88
N ALA A 87 -13.07 4.47 2.13
CA ALA A 87 -12.09 4.59 1.06
C ALA A 87 -10.66 4.49 1.60
N PHE A 88 -10.38 5.13 2.73
CA PHE A 88 -9.08 5.12 3.38
C PHE A 88 -8.69 3.72 3.83
N LEU A 89 -9.61 3.02 4.51
CA LEU A 89 -9.41 1.63 4.92
C LEU A 89 -9.16 0.71 3.71
N MET A 90 -9.85 0.96 2.59
CA MET A 90 -9.67 0.17 1.37
C MET A 90 -8.27 0.37 0.76
N VAL A 91 -7.85 1.61 0.57
CA VAL A 91 -6.55 1.94 -0.02
C VAL A 91 -5.41 1.48 0.89
N SER A 92 -5.48 1.78 2.18
CA SER A 92 -4.48 1.32 3.17
C SER A 92 -4.41 -0.20 3.27
N GLY A 93 -5.56 -0.88 3.22
CA GLY A 93 -5.62 -2.34 3.22
C GLY A 93 -4.96 -2.96 1.99
N MET A 94 -5.21 -2.39 0.80
CA MET A 94 -4.52 -2.81 -0.44
C MET A 94 -3.02 -2.60 -0.36
N LEU A 95 -2.57 -1.43 0.13
CA LEU A 95 -1.14 -1.13 0.28
C LEU A 95 -0.45 -2.10 1.25
N MET A 96 -1.10 -2.50 2.34
CA MET A 96 -0.57 -3.51 3.26
C MET A 96 -0.42 -4.88 2.61
N LEU A 97 -1.36 -5.28 1.76
CA LEU A 97 -1.26 -6.55 1.01
C LEU A 97 -0.16 -6.49 -0.06
N VAL A 98 0.00 -5.35 -0.75
CA VAL A 98 1.11 -5.14 -1.69
C VAL A 98 2.45 -5.21 -0.96
N TRP A 99 2.55 -4.61 0.23
CA TRP A 99 3.74 -4.70 1.06
C TRP A 99 4.06 -6.14 1.45
N ALA A 100 3.06 -6.91 1.91
CA ALA A 100 3.24 -8.33 2.17
C ALA A 100 3.69 -9.08 0.89
N GLY A 101 3.13 -8.74 -0.27
CA GLY A 101 3.53 -9.28 -1.57
C GLY A 101 5.00 -9.03 -1.91
N PHE A 102 5.52 -7.83 -1.67
CA PHE A 102 6.95 -7.53 -1.86
C PHE A 102 7.84 -8.27 -0.86
N GLN A 103 7.38 -8.48 0.38
CA GLN A 103 8.14 -9.22 1.38
C GLN A 103 8.11 -10.75 1.16
N ALA A 104 7.07 -11.28 0.51
CA ALA A 104 6.86 -12.73 0.39
C ALA A 104 8.07 -13.49 -0.20
N PRO A 105 8.73 -13.04 -1.29
CA PRO A 105 9.85 -13.78 -1.87
C PRO A 105 11.07 -13.81 -0.94
N PHE A 106 11.32 -12.75 -0.16
CA PHE A 106 12.32 -12.77 0.90
C PHE A 106 11.93 -13.72 2.03
N PHE A 107 10.67 -13.65 2.47
CA PHE A 107 10.14 -14.48 3.56
C PHE A 107 10.24 -15.97 3.23
N PHE A 108 9.79 -16.40 2.05
CA PHE A 108 9.80 -17.81 1.65
C PHE A 108 11.18 -18.35 1.24
N SER A 109 12.12 -17.49 0.84
CA SER A 109 13.48 -17.93 0.51
C SER A 109 14.37 -18.06 1.75
N VAL A 110 14.46 -17.02 2.56
CA VAL A 110 15.42 -16.93 3.68
C VAL A 110 14.75 -16.47 4.98
N GLY A 111 13.76 -15.57 4.90
CA GLY A 111 13.15 -14.89 6.05
C GLY A 111 12.48 -15.82 7.06
N TYR A 112 11.85 -16.91 6.63
CA TYR A 112 11.20 -17.87 7.54
C TYR A 112 12.19 -18.60 8.45
N LYS A 113 13.48 -18.64 8.07
CA LYS A 113 14.57 -19.19 8.88
C LYS A 113 15.26 -18.15 9.77
N LEU A 114 15.03 -16.86 9.52
CA LEU A 114 15.68 -15.76 10.24
C LEU A 114 15.02 -15.43 11.59
N GLY A 115 13.89 -16.06 11.92
CA GLY A 115 13.29 -16.02 13.25
C GLY A 115 11.81 -15.64 13.29
N THR A 116 11.24 -15.68 14.49
CA THR A 116 9.82 -15.38 14.73
C THR A 116 9.45 -13.93 14.43
N SER A 117 10.39 -12.99 14.52
CA SER A 117 10.18 -11.57 14.22
C SER A 117 9.79 -11.33 12.76
N GLU A 118 10.45 -12.00 11.82
CA GLU A 118 10.14 -11.89 10.38
C GLU A 118 8.78 -12.51 10.05
N ALA A 119 8.44 -13.63 10.70
CA ALA A 119 7.12 -14.24 10.56
C ALA A 119 6.01 -13.31 11.08
N VAL A 120 6.17 -12.76 12.29
CA VAL A 120 5.21 -11.80 12.87
C VAL A 120 5.09 -10.56 11.98
N SER A 121 6.20 -10.04 11.48
CA SER A 121 6.23 -8.91 10.55
C SER A 121 5.46 -9.21 9.25
N TYR A 122 5.62 -10.39 8.67
CA TYR A 122 4.89 -10.77 7.45
C TYR A 122 3.39 -10.98 7.70
N PHE A 123 3.03 -11.80 8.70
CA PHE A 123 1.64 -12.12 9.01
C PHE A 123 0.86 -10.92 9.51
N SER A 124 1.47 -10.00 10.28
CA SER A 124 0.82 -8.77 10.72
C SER A 124 0.36 -7.91 9.54
N LYS A 125 1.15 -7.78 8.46
CA LYS A 125 0.75 -7.03 7.26
C LYS A 125 -0.42 -7.70 6.53
N LEU A 126 -0.40 -9.03 6.41
CA LEU A 126 -1.51 -9.78 5.82
C LEU A 126 -2.79 -9.64 6.64
N ILE A 127 -2.70 -9.82 7.96
CA ILE A 127 -3.84 -9.73 8.87
C ILE A 127 -4.37 -8.29 8.89
N ALA A 128 -3.52 -7.29 9.07
CA ALA A 128 -3.91 -5.88 9.07
C ALA A 128 -4.52 -5.47 7.73
N GLY A 129 -3.90 -5.83 6.61
CA GLY A 129 -4.43 -5.54 5.27
C GLY A 129 -5.81 -6.15 5.05
N THR A 130 -5.99 -7.42 5.45
CA THR A 130 -7.27 -8.13 5.34
C THR A 130 -8.33 -7.52 6.26
N LEU A 131 -7.99 -7.22 7.51
CA LEU A 131 -8.89 -6.59 8.48
C LEU A 131 -9.37 -5.23 7.98
N LEU A 132 -8.47 -4.39 7.46
CA LEU A 132 -8.83 -3.08 6.89
C LEU A 132 -9.80 -3.21 5.72
N LEU A 133 -9.60 -4.21 4.84
CA LEU A 133 -10.51 -4.49 3.74
C LEU A 133 -11.87 -5.02 4.22
N VAL A 134 -11.89 -5.90 5.21
CA VAL A 134 -13.13 -6.42 5.81
C VAL A 134 -13.90 -5.29 6.50
N SER A 135 -13.23 -4.44 7.29
CA SER A 135 -13.85 -3.26 7.91
C SER A 135 -14.40 -2.29 6.87
N SER A 136 -13.68 -2.09 5.75
CA SER A 136 -14.19 -1.30 4.62
C SER A 136 -15.45 -1.90 3.99
N ARG A 137 -15.54 -3.23 3.91
CA ARG A 137 -16.77 -3.93 3.44
C ARG A 137 -17.89 -3.85 4.47
N TYR A 138 -17.59 -3.97 5.75
CA TYR A 138 -18.58 -3.86 6.82
C TYR A 138 -19.27 -2.48 6.82
N LEU A 139 -18.48 -1.40 6.71
CA LEU A 139 -18.99 -0.03 6.57
C LEU A 139 -19.83 0.17 5.30
N ARG A 140 -19.64 -0.64 4.24
CA ARG A 140 -20.55 -0.65 3.08
C ARG A 140 -21.91 -1.24 3.45
N SER A 141 -21.90 -2.35 4.18
CA SER A 141 -23.09 -3.11 4.53
C SER A 141 -24.00 -2.33 5.47
N GLU A 142 -23.44 -1.71 6.51
CA GLU A 142 -24.23 -0.84 7.42
C GLU A 142 -24.99 0.25 6.66
N ARG A 143 -24.36 0.84 5.63
CA ARG A 143 -24.98 1.88 4.82
C ARG A 143 -26.17 1.36 4.01
N LEU A 144 -26.08 0.13 3.51
CA LEU A 144 -27.18 -0.50 2.76
C LEU A 144 -28.37 -0.85 3.66
N HIS A 145 -28.15 -1.07 4.95
CA HIS A 145 -29.21 -1.33 5.94
C HIS A 145 -29.82 -0.08 6.58
N THR A 146 -29.22 1.10 6.38
CA THR A 146 -29.72 2.39 6.93
C THR A 146 -30.41 3.27 5.90
N ILE A 147 -30.50 2.84 4.64
CA ILE A 147 -31.29 3.45 3.57
C ILE A 147 -32.56 2.63 3.42
#